data_AF-A0A431UTE1-F1
#
_entry.id   AF-A0A431UTE1-F1
#
_cell.length_a   1.000
_cell.length_b   1.000
_cell.length_c   1.000
_cell.angle_alpha   90.00
_cell.angle_beta   90.00
_cell.angle_gamma   90.00
#
_symmetry.space_group_name_H-M   'P 1'
#
loop_
_entity.id
_entity.type
_entity.pdbx_description
1 polymer ?
#
loop_
_entity_poly.entity_id
_entity_poly.type
_entity_poly.pdbx_seq_one_letter_code
_entity_poly.pdbx_strand_id
1 'polypeptide(L)'
;MSNIKKLEAVTKALEDLCDSTPENPLSLIKTIEKATRLETGSPISEFLSNPDFIRKLINVGYRYESDEKVLEQVLWSLGQISGRVFWSMRQLYNEFEANTQDIYNFFLQFINHDNNKIRLAVATGFIKLPQFDEYPNKWNYIISMASIPPKIKSMRLFRWVVNANIKNIPSEFKYPICKILNEYLHESNLDIDTQKLYKEIIVQLDDNFLEGV
;
A
#
# COMPACT_ATOMS: atom_id res chain seq x y z
N MET A 1 -6.69 -9.22 -27.49
CA MET A 1 -5.84 -10.32 -26.94
C MET A 1 -6.50 -10.82 -25.67
N SER A 2 -6.78 -12.13 -25.57
CA SER A 2 -7.47 -12.73 -24.41
C SER A 2 -6.67 -12.53 -23.11
N ASN A 3 -7.37 -12.36 -21.97
CA ASN A 3 -6.76 -12.23 -20.64
C ASN A 3 -5.88 -13.44 -20.26
N ILE A 4 -6.15 -14.62 -20.84
CA ILE A 4 -5.37 -15.85 -20.63
C ILE A 4 -3.98 -15.77 -21.27
N LYS A 5 -3.85 -15.21 -22.48
CA LYS A 5 -2.54 -15.02 -23.14
C LYS A 5 -1.65 -14.00 -22.43
N LYS A 6 -2.26 -13.02 -21.74
CA LYS A 6 -1.53 -12.07 -20.88
C LYS A 6 -1.01 -12.74 -19.62
N LEU A 7 -1.73 -13.74 -19.10
CA LEU A 7 -1.34 -14.51 -17.91
C LEU A 7 -0.20 -15.47 -18.20
N GLU A 8 -0.27 -16.23 -19.29
CA GLU A 8 0.81 -17.11 -19.73
C GLU A 8 2.12 -16.33 -19.96
N ALA A 9 2.04 -15.11 -20.49
CA ALA A 9 3.18 -14.22 -20.66
C ALA A 9 3.76 -13.69 -19.33
N VAL A 10 2.94 -13.53 -18.28
CA VAL A 10 3.39 -13.11 -16.94
C VAL A 10 4.05 -14.27 -16.20
N THR A 11 3.55 -15.51 -16.35
CA THR A 11 4.15 -16.70 -15.73
C THR A 11 5.58 -16.94 -16.24
N LYS A 12 5.80 -16.88 -17.56
CA LYS A 12 7.13 -17.06 -18.16
C LYS A 12 8.12 -15.96 -17.77
N ALA A 13 7.63 -14.71 -17.72
CA ALA A 13 8.38 -13.54 -17.28
C ALA A 13 8.93 -13.63 -15.85
N LEU A 14 8.35 -14.47 -14.99
CA LEU A 14 8.71 -14.56 -13.59
C LEU A 14 9.74 -15.63 -13.27
N GLU A 15 9.77 -16.71 -14.05
CA GLU A 15 10.88 -17.66 -14.05
C GLU A 15 12.16 -16.96 -14.53
N ASP A 16 12.05 -16.20 -15.63
CA ASP A 16 13.17 -15.46 -16.22
C ASP A 16 13.81 -14.41 -15.28
N LEU A 17 13.03 -13.77 -14.40
CA LEU A 17 13.53 -12.75 -13.44
C LEU A 17 14.35 -13.32 -12.28
N CYS A 18 14.11 -14.58 -11.93
CA CYS A 18 14.74 -15.24 -10.80
C CYS A 18 16.03 -15.94 -11.22
N ASP A 19 15.98 -16.51 -12.42
CA ASP A 19 17.04 -17.36 -12.93
C ASP A 19 18.03 -16.58 -13.82
N SER A 20 17.67 -15.36 -14.25
CA SER A 20 18.52 -14.54 -15.14
C SER A 20 18.46 -13.03 -14.85
N THR A 21 19.35 -12.28 -15.50
CA THR A 21 19.33 -10.81 -15.50
C THR A 21 18.76 -10.36 -16.84
N PRO A 22 17.44 -10.15 -16.99
CA PRO A 22 16.90 -9.71 -18.27
C PRO A 22 17.46 -8.32 -18.63
N GLU A 23 17.61 -8.04 -19.93
CA GLU A 23 18.11 -6.74 -20.42
C GLU A 23 17.25 -5.54 -19.99
N ASN A 24 15.99 -5.77 -19.56
CA ASN A 24 15.07 -4.71 -19.15
C ASN A 24 14.17 -5.13 -17.96
N PRO A 25 14.71 -5.16 -16.72
CA PRO A 25 13.96 -5.57 -15.54
C PRO A 25 12.74 -4.67 -15.27
N LEU A 26 12.84 -3.37 -15.57
CA LEU A 26 11.76 -2.40 -15.34
C LEU A 26 10.50 -2.67 -16.17
N SER A 27 10.65 -3.03 -17.45
CA SER A 27 9.50 -3.32 -18.32
C SER A 27 8.71 -4.54 -17.82
N LEU A 28 9.43 -5.50 -17.26
CA LEU A 28 8.90 -6.75 -16.75
C LEU A 28 8.12 -6.54 -15.45
N ILE A 29 8.72 -5.84 -14.47
CA ILE A 29 8.05 -5.53 -13.21
C ILE A 29 6.82 -4.64 -13.43
N LYS A 30 6.84 -3.70 -14.39
CA LYS A 30 5.63 -2.95 -14.77
C LYS A 30 4.50 -3.82 -15.31
N THR A 31 4.83 -4.95 -15.94
CA THR A 31 3.83 -5.88 -16.46
C THR A 31 3.18 -6.66 -15.31
N ILE A 32 4.00 -7.13 -14.36
CA ILE A 32 3.54 -7.75 -13.12
C ILE A 32 2.66 -6.79 -12.32
N GLU A 33 3.14 -5.56 -12.10
CA GLU A 33 2.41 -4.51 -11.39
C GLU A 33 1.02 -4.27 -11.99
N LYS A 34 0.93 -4.15 -13.33
CA LYS A 34 -0.36 -4.04 -14.02
C LYS A 34 -1.25 -5.26 -13.84
N ALA A 35 -0.67 -6.46 -13.87
CA ALA A 35 -1.42 -7.70 -13.65
C ALA A 35 -2.02 -7.75 -12.23
N THR A 36 -1.32 -7.23 -11.22
CA THR A 36 -1.86 -7.10 -9.85
C THR A 36 -3.06 -6.17 -9.73
N ARG A 37 -3.40 -5.40 -10.77
CA ARG A 37 -4.55 -4.49 -10.78
C ARG A 37 -5.80 -5.05 -11.47
N LEU A 38 -5.72 -6.21 -12.12
CA LEU A 38 -6.85 -6.84 -12.82
C LEU A 38 -7.93 -7.35 -11.84
N GLU A 39 -9.14 -7.63 -12.33
CA GLU A 39 -10.32 -7.95 -11.49
C GLU A 39 -10.13 -9.20 -10.59
N THR A 40 -10.73 -9.15 -9.40
CA THR A 40 -10.80 -10.26 -8.42
C THR A 40 -11.72 -11.39 -8.91
N GLY A 41 -11.28 -12.64 -8.78
CA GLY A 41 -12.01 -13.85 -9.25
C GLY A 41 -11.40 -14.54 -10.48
N SER A 42 -10.26 -14.05 -10.96
CA SER A 42 -9.49 -14.66 -12.06
C SER A 42 -8.44 -15.66 -11.53
N PRO A 43 -7.98 -16.65 -12.33
CA PRO A 43 -6.77 -17.43 -12.08
C PRO A 43 -5.54 -16.60 -11.68
N ILE A 44 -5.54 -15.30 -12.00
CA ILE A 44 -4.58 -14.30 -11.51
C ILE A 44 -4.46 -14.30 -9.98
N SER A 45 -5.58 -14.44 -9.26
CA SER A 45 -5.57 -14.31 -7.79
C SER A 45 -4.83 -15.49 -7.16
N GLU A 46 -5.09 -16.72 -7.61
CA GLU A 46 -4.35 -17.92 -7.17
C GLU A 46 -2.85 -17.80 -7.43
N PHE A 47 -2.49 -17.27 -8.59
CA PHE A 47 -1.09 -17.03 -8.94
C PHE A 47 -0.42 -15.99 -8.06
N LEU A 48 -1.06 -14.83 -7.86
CA LEU A 48 -0.52 -13.75 -7.02
C LEU A 48 -0.43 -14.12 -5.54
N SER A 49 -1.17 -15.15 -5.12
CA SER A 49 -1.09 -15.74 -3.78
C SER A 49 0.01 -16.78 -3.62
N ASN A 50 0.72 -17.16 -4.69
CA ASN A 50 1.76 -18.19 -4.62
C ASN A 50 2.97 -17.70 -3.79
N PRO A 51 3.32 -18.40 -2.68
CA PRO A 51 4.48 -18.09 -1.84
C PRO A 51 5.80 -17.91 -2.57
N ASP A 52 6.12 -18.82 -3.50
CA ASP A 52 7.38 -18.79 -4.23
C ASP A 52 7.44 -17.58 -5.15
N PHE A 53 6.32 -17.21 -5.77
CA PHE A 53 6.22 -16.00 -6.58
C PHE A 53 6.45 -14.74 -5.74
N ILE A 54 5.85 -14.65 -4.56
CA ILE A 54 6.04 -13.51 -3.64
C ILE A 54 7.51 -13.39 -3.23
N ARG A 55 8.13 -14.51 -2.82
CA ARG A 55 9.55 -14.55 -2.42
C ARG A 55 10.48 -14.11 -3.55
N LYS A 56 10.20 -14.59 -4.76
CA LYS A 56 10.91 -14.21 -5.99
C LYS A 56 10.80 -12.71 -6.26
N LEU A 57 9.61 -12.14 -6.13
CA LEU A 57 9.38 -10.70 -6.32
C LEU A 57 10.12 -9.85 -5.26
N ILE A 58 10.14 -10.30 -4.01
CA ILE A 58 10.93 -9.68 -2.93
C ILE A 58 12.43 -9.72 -3.26
N ASN A 59 12.96 -10.87 -3.71
CA ASN A 59 14.36 -11.01 -4.10
C ASN A 59 14.75 -10.07 -5.24
N VAL A 60 13.86 -9.88 -6.23
CA VAL A 60 14.06 -8.86 -7.27
C VAL A 60 14.11 -7.45 -6.66
N GLY A 61 13.22 -7.15 -5.70
CA GLY A 61 13.23 -5.90 -4.95
C GLY A 61 14.58 -5.63 -4.28
N TYR A 62 15.15 -6.62 -3.58
CA TYR A 62 16.50 -6.50 -2.98
C TYR A 62 17.59 -6.34 -4.02
N ARG A 63 17.55 -7.12 -5.10
CA ARG A 63 18.56 -7.09 -6.15
C ARG A 63 18.65 -5.73 -6.85
N TYR A 64 17.52 -5.03 -6.98
CA TYR A 64 17.42 -3.74 -7.67
C TYR A 64 17.06 -2.60 -6.71
N GLU A 65 17.43 -2.69 -5.42
CA GLU A 65 17.06 -1.68 -4.43
C GLU A 65 17.57 -0.27 -4.77
N SER A 66 18.71 -0.17 -5.46
CA SER A 66 19.28 1.09 -5.93
C SER A 66 18.60 1.66 -7.18
N ASP A 67 17.85 0.85 -7.93
CA ASP A 67 17.04 1.32 -9.06
C ASP A 67 15.64 1.66 -8.54
N GLU A 68 15.47 2.93 -8.15
CA GLU A 68 14.24 3.43 -7.55
C GLU A 68 12.99 3.19 -8.43
N LYS A 69 13.15 3.12 -9.76
CA LYS A 69 12.03 2.85 -10.66
C LYS A 69 11.60 1.40 -10.57
N VAL A 70 12.54 0.47 -10.49
CA VAL A 70 12.25 -0.95 -10.32
C VAL A 70 11.67 -1.18 -8.92
N LEU A 71 12.33 -0.66 -7.88
CA LEU A 71 11.89 -0.78 -6.50
C LEU A 71 10.48 -0.22 -6.29
N GLU A 72 10.17 0.95 -6.84
CA GLU A 72 8.81 1.53 -6.79
C GLU A 72 7.76 0.53 -7.33
N GLN A 73 8.03 -0.10 -8.48
CA GLN A 73 7.06 -1.03 -9.10
C GLN A 73 6.93 -2.34 -8.31
N VAL A 74 8.02 -2.83 -7.69
CA VAL A 74 7.97 -3.99 -6.79
C VAL A 74 7.09 -3.68 -5.59
N LEU A 75 7.30 -2.54 -4.92
CA LEU A 75 6.52 -2.11 -3.76
C LEU A 75 5.04 -1.94 -4.09
N TRP A 76 4.70 -1.33 -5.24
CA TRP A 76 3.32 -1.24 -5.69
C TRP A 76 2.69 -2.62 -5.89
N SER A 77 3.42 -3.53 -6.55
CA SER A 77 2.96 -4.90 -6.80
C SER A 77 2.67 -5.64 -5.50
N LEU A 78 3.62 -5.63 -4.56
CA LEU A 78 3.47 -6.23 -3.24
C LEU A 78 2.32 -5.61 -2.44
N GLY A 79 2.13 -4.29 -2.54
CA GLY A 79 1.03 -3.59 -1.86
C GLY A 79 -0.35 -3.90 -2.45
N GLN A 80 -0.44 -4.26 -3.73
CA GLN A 80 -1.68 -4.77 -4.34
C GLN A 80 -1.93 -6.23 -3.96
N ILE A 81 -0.89 -7.08 -3.99
CA ILE A 81 -0.95 -8.48 -3.54
C ILE A 81 -1.44 -8.54 -2.10
N SER A 82 -0.85 -7.74 -1.21
CA SER A 82 -1.23 -7.64 0.21
C SER A 82 -2.71 -7.29 0.40
N GLY A 83 -3.25 -6.37 -0.40
CA GLY A 83 -4.67 -5.99 -0.29
C GLY A 83 -5.65 -7.03 -0.84
N ARG A 84 -5.24 -7.85 -1.82
CA ARG A 84 -6.11 -8.80 -2.50
C ARG A 84 -6.12 -10.16 -1.83
N VAL A 85 -4.92 -10.71 -1.64
CA VAL A 85 -4.75 -12.08 -1.16
C VAL A 85 -5.16 -12.19 0.30
N PHE A 86 -4.91 -11.15 1.09
CA PHE A 86 -5.28 -11.12 2.49
C PHE A 86 -6.79 -11.23 2.72
N TRP A 87 -7.63 -10.70 1.82
CA TRP A 87 -9.08 -10.80 1.98
C TRP A 87 -9.64 -12.16 1.53
N SER A 88 -9.05 -12.78 0.51
CA SER A 88 -9.54 -14.04 -0.06
C SER A 88 -9.01 -15.30 0.63
N MET A 89 -7.86 -15.24 1.33
CA MET A 89 -7.17 -16.45 1.82
C MET A 89 -6.89 -16.48 3.33
N ARG A 90 -7.36 -15.48 4.09
CA ARG A 90 -7.19 -15.40 5.57
C ARG A 90 -7.63 -16.66 6.32
N GLN A 91 -8.53 -17.46 5.73
CA GLN A 91 -9.09 -18.64 6.39
C GLN A 91 -8.40 -19.96 6.05
N LEU A 92 -7.45 -20.01 5.10
CA LEU A 92 -7.09 -21.29 4.48
C LEU A 92 -5.66 -21.80 4.74
N TYR A 93 -4.65 -20.97 5.09
CA TYR A 93 -3.26 -21.46 5.16
C TYR A 93 -2.36 -20.78 6.19
N ASN A 94 -1.70 -21.56 7.05
CA ASN A 94 -0.65 -21.11 7.98
C ASN A 94 0.66 -20.69 7.25
N GLU A 95 0.97 -21.29 6.10
CA GLU A 95 2.16 -20.93 5.30
C GLU A 95 2.05 -19.52 4.69
N PHE A 96 0.83 -18.99 4.57
CA PHE A 96 0.61 -17.64 4.08
C PHE A 96 1.07 -16.58 5.09
N GLU A 97 0.95 -16.85 6.39
CA GLU A 97 1.39 -15.97 7.47
C GLU A 97 2.89 -15.65 7.37
N ALA A 98 3.72 -16.68 7.10
CA ALA A 98 5.17 -16.52 6.91
C ALA A 98 5.51 -15.58 5.74
N ASN A 99 4.80 -15.68 4.61
CA ASN A 99 5.04 -14.81 3.46
C ASN A 99 4.58 -13.36 3.71
N THR A 100 3.52 -13.15 4.49
CA THR A 100 3.11 -11.79 4.88
C THR A 100 4.15 -11.13 5.78
N GLN A 101 4.88 -11.92 6.59
CA GLN A 101 5.98 -11.41 7.39
C GLN A 101 7.16 -10.96 6.52
N ASP A 102 7.50 -11.71 5.48
CA ASP A 102 8.56 -11.30 4.54
C ASP A 102 8.18 -10.01 3.80
N ILE A 103 6.93 -9.88 3.35
CA ILE A 103 6.43 -8.64 2.73
C ILE A 103 6.49 -7.48 3.74
N TYR A 104 6.09 -7.71 5.00
CA TYR A 104 6.13 -6.70 6.05
C TYR A 104 7.56 -6.22 6.30
N ASN A 105 8.50 -7.14 6.47
CA ASN A 105 9.92 -6.84 6.69
C ASN A 105 10.50 -6.07 5.50
N PHE A 106 10.13 -6.46 4.28
CA PHE A 106 10.53 -5.76 3.06
C PHE A 106 10.03 -4.30 3.06
N PHE A 107 8.75 -4.05 3.34
CA PHE A 107 8.22 -2.68 3.43
C PHE A 107 8.89 -1.87 4.56
N LEU A 108 9.13 -2.49 5.71
CA LEU A 108 9.71 -1.85 6.88
C LEU A 108 11.12 -1.31 6.57
N GLN A 109 11.92 -2.03 5.78
CA GLN A 109 13.24 -1.57 5.34
C GLN A 109 13.20 -0.22 4.59
N PHE A 110 12.13 0.02 3.82
CA PHE A 110 12.01 1.22 2.98
C PHE A 110 11.07 2.28 3.58
N ILE A 111 10.63 2.12 4.83
CA ILE A 111 9.63 2.99 5.47
C ILE A 111 10.05 4.46 5.53
N ASN A 112 11.35 4.72 5.66
CA ASN A 112 11.95 6.05 5.76
C ASN A 112 12.77 6.45 4.51
N HIS A 113 12.52 5.82 3.36
CA HIS A 113 13.28 6.09 2.14
C HIS A 113 13.22 7.58 1.72
N ASP A 114 14.30 8.12 1.15
CA ASP A 114 14.36 9.56 0.80
C ASP A 114 13.43 9.93 -0.37
N ASN A 115 13.23 9.00 -1.30
CA ASN A 115 12.32 9.20 -2.44
C ASN A 115 10.83 9.09 -2.05
N ASN A 116 10.10 10.18 -2.30
CA ASN A 116 8.66 10.31 -2.05
C ASN A 116 7.79 9.25 -2.74
N LYS A 117 8.15 8.81 -3.96
CA LYS A 117 7.39 7.79 -4.68
C LYS A 117 7.49 6.43 -4.00
N ILE A 118 8.68 6.09 -3.52
CA ILE A 118 8.92 4.88 -2.75
C ILE A 118 8.17 4.97 -1.42
N ARG A 119 8.29 6.07 -0.67
CA ARG A 119 7.52 6.25 0.57
C ARG A 119 6.02 6.13 0.38
N LEU A 120 5.48 6.68 -0.71
CA LEU A 120 4.05 6.56 -1.00
C LEU A 120 3.65 5.12 -1.35
N ALA A 121 4.48 4.40 -2.11
CA ALA A 121 4.25 2.99 -2.41
C ALA A 121 4.27 2.14 -1.12
N VAL A 122 5.27 2.37 -0.25
CA VAL A 122 5.36 1.74 1.08
C VAL A 122 4.13 2.06 1.91
N ALA A 123 3.79 3.34 2.08
CA ALA A 123 2.63 3.77 2.84
C ALA A 123 1.32 3.16 2.34
N THR A 124 1.18 2.94 1.02
CA THR A 124 -0.02 2.33 0.47
C THR A 124 -0.09 0.82 0.68
N GLY A 125 1.06 0.12 0.71
CA GLY A 125 1.14 -1.32 0.90
C GLY A 125 1.19 -1.74 2.37
N PHE A 126 2.10 -1.13 3.12
CA PHE A 126 2.44 -1.48 4.51
C PHE A 126 1.21 -1.48 5.43
N ILE A 127 0.37 -0.45 5.33
CA ILE A 127 -0.86 -0.30 6.13
C ILE A 127 -1.91 -1.40 5.93
N LYS A 128 -1.78 -2.20 4.86
CA LYS A 128 -2.74 -3.26 4.53
C LYS A 128 -2.37 -4.60 5.15
N LEU A 129 -1.16 -4.70 5.69
CA LEU A 129 -0.66 -5.92 6.31
C LEU A 129 -1.17 -6.00 7.76
N PRO A 130 -1.58 -7.19 8.24
CA PRO A 130 -2.08 -7.33 9.61
C PRO A 130 -1.04 -6.97 10.66
N GLN A 131 0.24 -7.21 10.40
CA GLN A 131 1.35 -6.83 11.27
C GLN A 131 1.43 -5.32 11.52
N PHE A 132 0.83 -4.50 10.65
CA PHE A 132 0.80 -3.06 10.85
C PHE A 132 -0.02 -2.66 12.07
N ASP A 133 -1.01 -3.46 12.49
CA ASP A 133 -1.81 -3.16 13.67
C ASP A 133 -1.00 -3.14 14.96
N GLU A 134 0.04 -3.98 15.01
CA GLU A 134 0.97 -4.10 16.14
C GLU A 134 2.26 -3.28 15.95
N TYR A 135 2.36 -2.48 14.88
CA TYR A 135 3.56 -1.68 14.63
C TYR A 135 3.74 -0.63 15.73
N PRO A 136 4.87 -0.61 16.49
CA PRO A 136 5.01 0.25 17.66
C PRO A 136 4.85 1.75 17.38
N ASN A 137 5.17 2.19 16.16
CA ASN A 137 5.07 3.59 15.74
C ASN A 137 3.88 3.86 14.81
N LYS A 138 2.85 3.00 14.82
CA LYS A 138 1.66 3.03 13.93
C LYS A 138 1.08 4.44 13.76
N TRP A 139 0.73 5.10 14.86
CA TRP A 139 -0.01 6.37 14.78
C TRP A 139 0.83 7.55 14.29
N ASN A 140 2.08 7.67 14.79
CA ASN A 140 3.01 8.68 14.26
C ASN A 140 3.30 8.44 12.77
N TYR A 141 3.42 7.17 12.36
CA TYR A 141 3.60 6.83 10.96
C TYR A 141 2.39 7.26 10.11
N ILE A 142 1.16 6.94 10.55
CA ILE A 142 -0.08 7.38 9.89
C ILE A 142 -0.09 8.90 9.73
N ILE A 143 0.23 9.66 10.78
CA ILE A 143 0.33 11.12 10.71
C ILE A 143 1.38 11.57 9.68
N SER A 144 2.56 10.95 9.68
CA SER A 144 3.62 11.31 8.73
C SER A 144 3.21 11.12 7.27
N MET A 145 2.32 10.16 6.97
CA MET A 145 1.85 9.88 5.61
C MET A 145 1.16 11.08 4.97
N ALA A 146 0.52 11.94 5.77
CA ALA A 146 -0.16 13.16 5.35
C ALA A 146 0.73 14.12 4.55
N SER A 147 2.04 14.11 4.83
CA SER A 147 3.03 15.00 4.21
C SER A 147 3.70 14.43 2.97
N ILE A 148 3.48 13.15 2.62
CA ILE A 148 4.21 12.50 1.51
C ILE A 148 3.73 13.06 0.16
N PRO A 149 4.61 13.63 -0.69
CA PRO A 149 4.23 14.02 -2.04
C PRO A 149 3.91 12.82 -2.96
N PRO A 150 3.00 12.96 -3.94
CA PRO A 150 2.15 14.13 -4.19
C PRO A 150 0.98 14.24 -3.19
N LYS A 151 0.72 15.48 -2.74
CA LYS A 151 -0.23 15.82 -1.67
C LYS A 151 -1.63 15.21 -1.87
N ILE A 152 -2.18 15.27 -3.09
CA ILE A 152 -3.53 14.71 -3.37
C ILE A 152 -3.61 13.20 -3.04
N LYS A 153 -2.56 12.43 -3.36
CA LYS A 153 -2.56 10.98 -3.12
C LYS A 153 -2.41 10.66 -1.64
N SER A 154 -1.49 11.34 -0.95
CA SER A 154 -1.29 11.17 0.50
C SER A 154 -2.49 11.63 1.30
N MET A 155 -3.11 12.76 0.97
CA MET A 155 -4.37 13.21 1.58
C MET A 155 -5.45 12.14 1.52
N ARG A 156 -5.68 11.58 0.33
CA ARG A 156 -6.68 10.52 0.13
C ARG A 156 -6.35 9.27 0.93
N LEU A 157 -5.07 8.86 0.93
CA LEU A 157 -4.60 7.69 1.67
C LEU A 157 -4.76 7.90 3.19
N PHE A 158 -4.31 9.04 3.69
CA PHE A 158 -4.43 9.44 5.10
C PHE A 158 -5.89 9.41 5.56
N ARG A 159 -6.79 10.08 4.83
CA ARG A 159 -8.24 10.06 5.12
C ARG A 159 -8.77 8.63 5.17
N TRP A 160 -8.40 7.79 4.20
CA TRP A 160 -8.88 6.40 4.15
C TRP A 160 -8.41 5.58 5.36
N VAL A 161 -7.15 5.72 5.75
CA VAL A 161 -6.57 5.01 6.91
C VAL A 161 -7.19 5.48 8.23
N VAL A 162 -7.35 6.80 8.41
CA VAL A 162 -7.99 7.38 9.59
C VAL A 162 -9.41 6.87 9.72
N ASN A 163 -10.21 6.94 8.64
CA ASN A 163 -11.60 6.48 8.66
C ASN A 163 -11.70 4.97 8.96
N ALA A 164 -10.81 4.15 8.38
CA ALA A 164 -10.78 2.71 8.65
C ALA A 164 -10.43 2.38 10.12
N ASN A 165 -9.74 3.28 10.82
CA ASN A 165 -9.30 3.10 12.20
C ASN A 165 -10.04 4.01 13.20
N ILE A 166 -11.14 4.66 12.80
CA ILE A 166 -11.76 5.76 13.55
C ILE A 166 -12.01 5.44 15.04
N LYS A 167 -12.40 4.20 15.34
CA LYS A 167 -12.71 3.72 16.70
C LYS A 167 -11.49 3.36 17.53
N ASN A 168 -10.35 3.15 16.89
CA ASN A 168 -9.12 2.62 17.50
C ASN A 168 -8.04 3.67 17.70
N ILE A 169 -8.26 4.92 17.24
CA ILE A 169 -7.31 6.03 17.37
C ILE A 169 -7.20 6.44 18.85
N PRO A 170 -5.99 6.38 19.45
CA PRO A 170 -5.76 6.86 20.82
C PRO A 170 -6.01 8.36 20.94
N SER A 171 -6.46 8.79 22.11
CA SER A 171 -6.88 10.16 22.38
C SER A 171 -5.82 11.20 22.03
N GLU A 172 -4.54 10.92 22.31
CA GLU A 172 -3.41 11.80 22.04
C GLU A 172 -3.18 12.07 20.54
N PHE A 173 -3.67 11.20 19.65
CA PHE A 173 -3.53 11.36 18.20
C PHE A 173 -4.76 12.00 17.53
N LYS A 174 -5.89 12.08 18.23
CA LYS A 174 -7.14 12.64 17.66
C LYS A 174 -6.97 14.10 17.22
N TYR A 175 -6.47 14.96 18.11
CA TYR A 175 -6.29 16.39 17.81
C TYR A 175 -5.31 16.63 16.64
N PRO A 176 -4.10 16.03 16.60
CA PRO A 176 -3.21 16.13 15.44
C PRO A 176 -3.87 15.71 14.13
N ILE A 177 -4.64 14.62 14.14
CA ILE A 177 -5.36 14.13 12.96
C ILE A 177 -6.43 15.14 12.52
N CYS A 178 -7.26 15.63 13.44
CA CYS A 178 -8.29 16.63 13.13
C CYS A 178 -7.68 17.90 12.52
N LYS A 179 -6.55 18.37 13.06
CA LYS A 179 -5.82 19.52 12.52
C LYS A 179 -5.43 19.32 11.05
N ILE A 180 -4.82 18.18 10.72
CA ILE A 180 -4.43 17.84 9.35
C ILE A 180 -5.65 17.76 8.42
N LEU A 181 -6.73 17.11 8.86
CA LEU A 181 -7.97 17.00 8.07
C LEU A 181 -8.61 18.37 7.83
N ASN A 182 -8.56 19.26 8.83
CA ASN A 182 -9.08 20.62 8.71
C ASN A 182 -8.22 21.49 7.77
N GLU A 183 -6.89 21.39 7.86
CA GLU A 183 -5.97 22.03 6.91
C GLU A 183 -6.30 21.62 5.47
N TYR A 184 -6.59 20.34 5.23
CA TYR A 184 -7.01 19.85 3.92
C TYR A 184 -8.33 20.45 3.42
N LEU A 185 -9.29 20.71 4.31
CA LEU A 185 -10.55 21.38 3.95
C LEU A 185 -10.33 22.82 3.47
N HIS A 186 -9.35 23.53 4.04
CA HIS A 186 -9.08 24.93 3.70
C HIS A 186 -8.12 25.10 2.52
N GLU A 187 -7.10 24.25 2.40
CA GLU A 187 -6.02 24.44 1.44
C GLU A 187 -6.27 23.78 0.08
N SER A 188 -7.29 22.93 -0.03
CA SER A 188 -7.51 22.10 -1.22
C SER A 188 -8.84 22.42 -1.88
N ASN A 189 -8.84 22.47 -3.21
CA ASN A 189 -10.07 22.62 -4.01
C ASN A 189 -10.84 21.29 -4.07
N LEU A 190 -11.41 20.89 -2.93
CA LEU A 190 -12.16 19.64 -2.76
C LEU A 190 -13.61 19.82 -3.22
N ASP A 191 -14.17 18.81 -3.87
CA ASP A 191 -15.60 18.76 -4.17
C ASP A 191 -16.44 18.65 -2.89
N ILE A 192 -17.73 18.99 -3.00
CA ILE A 192 -18.65 19.06 -1.86
C ILE A 192 -18.76 17.71 -1.13
N ASP A 193 -18.82 16.60 -1.87
CA ASP A 193 -18.93 15.27 -1.28
C ASP A 193 -17.66 14.91 -0.52
N THR A 194 -16.50 15.22 -1.10
CA THR A 194 -15.22 15.04 -0.43
C THR A 194 -15.13 15.89 0.83
N GLN A 195 -15.53 17.16 0.80
CA GLN A 195 -15.55 18.02 2.00
C GLN A 195 -16.43 17.44 3.11
N LYS A 196 -17.61 16.91 2.75
CA LYS A 196 -18.51 16.27 3.71
C LYS A 196 -17.84 15.09 4.41
N LEU A 197 -17.15 14.22 3.67
CA LEU A 197 -16.42 13.08 4.24
C LEU A 197 -15.34 13.51 5.24
N TYR A 198 -14.59 14.58 4.96
CA TYR A 198 -13.59 15.09 5.91
C TYR A 198 -14.24 15.61 7.19
N LYS A 199 -15.33 16.39 7.08
CA LYS A 199 -16.07 16.92 8.23
C LYS A 199 -16.65 15.80 9.10
N GLU A 200 -17.24 14.77 8.49
CA GLU A 200 -17.79 13.61 9.20
C GLU A 200 -16.72 12.86 10.01
N ILE A 201 -15.50 12.74 9.48
CA ILE A 201 -14.38 12.13 10.19
C ILE A 201 -13.95 13.01 11.37
N ILE A 202 -13.83 14.33 11.17
CA ILE A 202 -13.43 15.27 12.24
C ILE A 202 -14.42 15.20 13.41
N VAL A 203 -15.72 15.28 13.12
CA VAL A 203 -16.79 15.19 14.13
C VAL A 203 -16.69 13.86 14.89
N GLN A 204 -16.57 12.73 14.21
CA GLN A 204 -16.43 11.42 14.87
C GLN A 204 -15.19 11.30 15.78
N LEU A 205 -14.13 12.07 15.52
CA LEU A 205 -12.94 12.09 16.37
C LEU A 205 -13.13 13.01 17.57
N ASP A 206 -13.67 14.20 17.34
CA ASP A 206 -13.91 15.24 18.33
C ASP A 206 -15.04 16.17 17.86
N ASP A 207 -16.24 15.95 18.41
CA ASP A 207 -17.47 16.67 18.05
C ASP A 207 -17.32 18.20 18.21
N ASN A 208 -16.44 18.67 19.10
CA ASN A 208 -16.27 20.10 19.38
C ASN A 208 -15.15 20.75 18.56
N PHE A 209 -14.42 19.98 17.76
CA PHE A 209 -13.21 20.47 17.09
C PHE A 209 -13.49 21.64 16.13
N LEU A 210 -14.60 21.59 15.40
CA LEU A 210 -14.97 22.60 14.41
C LEU A 210 -15.59 23.86 15.03
N GLU A 211 -15.89 23.85 16.34
CA GLU A 211 -16.45 25.01 17.06
C GLU A 211 -15.35 25.89 17.67
N GLY A 212 -14.13 25.37 17.79
CA GLY A 212 -12.98 26.02 18.43
C GLY A 212 -11.87 26.52 17.49
N VAL A 213 -12.08 26.44 16.17
CA VAL A 213 -11.15 26.91 15.11
C VAL A 213 -11.81 28.03 14.32
#